data_AF-A0A4V6DXW8-F1
#
_entry.id   AF-A0A4V6DXW8-F1
#
_cell.length_a   1.000
_cell.length_b   1.000
_cell.length_c   1.000
_cell.angle_alpha   90.00
_cell.angle_beta   90.00
_cell.angle_gamma   90.00
#
_symmetry.space_group_name_H-M   'P 1'
#
loop_
_entity.id
_entity.type
_entity.pdbx_description
1 polymer ?
#
loop_
_entity_poly.entity_id
_entity_poly.type
_entity_poly.pdbx_seq_one_letter_code
_entity_poly.pdbx_strand_id
1 'polypeptide(L)'
;MPPHDIPRWEEIDFEEIDYEARDENPTGHERTLRSLRSQIDSSEAILKRYLRELGVSTVGDLVHVSIPTHVQYRDPFAFDRARRARTAQSNLRSRRQRFCQVYAEHRRRKQKTETTDSVQ
;
A
#
# COMPACT_ATOMS: atom_id res chain seq x y z
N MET A 1 8.79 10.88 -17.35
CA MET A 1 7.96 9.66 -17.40
C MET A 1 8.27 8.85 -16.15
N PRO A 2 7.28 8.31 -15.41
CA PRO A 2 7.60 7.41 -14.30
C PRO A 2 8.34 6.19 -14.88
N PRO A 3 9.31 5.60 -14.15
CA PRO A 3 9.99 4.42 -14.65
C PRO A 3 8.94 3.34 -14.88
N HIS A 4 8.87 2.83 -16.10
CA HIS A 4 7.90 1.82 -16.56
C HIS A 4 7.99 0.47 -15.81
N ASP A 5 8.87 0.38 -14.82
CA ASP A 5 9.24 -0.84 -14.13
C ASP A 5 8.65 -0.93 -12.71
N ILE A 6 7.89 0.07 -12.24
CA ILE A 6 7.21 0.00 -10.95
C ILE A 6 5.80 -0.60 -11.20
N PRO A 7 5.50 -1.81 -10.69
CA PRO A 7 4.21 -2.44 -10.93
C PRO A 7 3.10 -1.68 -10.22
N ARG A 8 1.90 -1.74 -10.79
CA ARG A 8 0.71 -1.21 -10.11
C ARG A 8 0.42 -2.05 -8.89
N TRP A 9 -0.26 -1.45 -7.89
CA TRP A 9 -0.60 -2.15 -6.66
C TRP A 9 -1.42 -3.43 -6.92
N GLU A 10 -2.30 -3.39 -7.92
CA GLU A 10 -3.18 -4.49 -8.31
C GLU A 10 -2.43 -5.63 -9.04
N GLU A 11 -1.22 -5.36 -9.52
CA GLU A 11 -0.38 -6.29 -10.29
C GLU A 11 0.69 -6.95 -9.40
N ILE A 12 0.75 -6.61 -8.12
CA ILE A 12 1.73 -7.18 -7.18
C ILE A 12 1.30 -8.60 -6.81
N ASP A 13 2.19 -9.55 -7.06
CA ASP A 13 2.08 -10.90 -6.53
C ASP A 13 2.74 -10.96 -5.14
N PHE A 14 1.91 -11.04 -4.10
CA PHE A 14 2.40 -11.10 -2.72
C PHE A 14 3.03 -12.46 -2.38
N GLU A 15 2.72 -13.52 -3.14
CA GLU A 15 3.27 -14.86 -2.93
C GLU A 15 4.72 -14.99 -3.45
N GLU A 16 5.16 -14.08 -4.33
CA GLU A 16 6.57 -14.02 -4.80
C GLU A 16 7.53 -13.56 -3.68
N ILE A 17 6.99 -12.92 -2.63
CA ILE A 17 7.78 -12.34 -1.54
C ILE A 17 7.96 -13.39 -0.44
N ASP A 18 9.18 -13.90 -0.29
CA ASP A 18 9.53 -14.72 0.87
C ASP A 18 9.68 -13.84 2.11
N TYR A 19 8.58 -13.67 2.84
CA TYR A 19 8.59 -12.90 4.07
C TYR A 19 9.39 -13.59 5.18
N GLU A 20 9.50 -14.93 5.17
CA GLU A 20 10.07 -15.76 6.24
C GLU A 20 11.56 -16.10 6.03
N ALA A 21 12.17 -15.62 4.94
CA ALA A 21 13.61 -15.70 4.70
C ALA A 21 14.38 -15.16 5.93
N ARG A 22 14.93 -16.09 6.72
CA ARG A 22 15.75 -15.77 7.89
C ARG A 22 17.11 -15.28 7.42
N ASP A 23 17.28 -13.97 7.30
CA ASP A 23 18.54 -13.18 7.28
C ASP A 23 19.84 -13.82 6.69
N GLU A 24 19.74 -14.82 5.82
CA GLU A 24 20.87 -15.55 5.19
C GLU A 24 21.07 -15.11 3.72
N ASN A 25 20.56 -13.91 3.35
CA ASN A 25 20.92 -12.98 2.22
C ASN A 25 19.95 -12.96 0.98
N PRO A 26 19.77 -11.86 0.17
CA PRO A 26 20.52 -10.59 0.16
C PRO A 26 19.81 -9.22 -0.05
N THR A 27 18.49 -9.10 -0.26
CA THR A 27 17.97 -7.76 -0.63
C THR A 27 17.76 -6.80 0.55
N GLY A 28 17.39 -7.33 1.73
CA GLY A 28 17.08 -6.56 2.94
C GLY A 28 15.71 -5.87 2.89
N HIS A 29 14.96 -6.07 1.81
CA HIS A 29 13.68 -5.41 1.55
C HIS A 29 12.48 -6.19 2.10
N GLU A 30 12.62 -7.48 2.40
CA GLU A 30 11.55 -8.39 2.81
C GLU A 30 10.93 -7.94 4.14
N ARG A 31 11.78 -7.60 5.13
CA ARG A 31 11.34 -6.99 6.40
C ARG A 31 10.61 -5.66 6.18
N THR A 32 11.08 -4.87 5.23
CA THR A 32 10.48 -3.57 4.89
C THR A 32 9.12 -3.76 4.22
N LEU A 33 9.01 -4.70 3.28
CA LEU A 33 7.76 -5.09 2.62
C LEU A 33 6.76 -5.65 3.63
N ARG A 34 7.19 -6.51 4.56
CA ARG A 34 6.34 -7.02 5.65
C ARG A 34 5.79 -5.88 6.50
N SER A 35 6.65 -4.95 6.91
CA SER A 35 6.25 -3.79 7.71
C SER A 35 5.28 -2.89 6.95
N LEU A 36 5.57 -2.58 5.68
CA LEU A 36 4.69 -1.78 4.83
C LEU A 36 3.35 -2.47 4.61
N ARG A 37 3.32 -3.80 4.42
CA ARG A 37 2.07 -4.56 4.30
C ARG A 37 1.20 -4.41 5.53
N SER A 38 1.76 -4.63 6.72
CA SER A 38 1.03 -4.45 7.98
C SER A 38 0.51 -3.01 8.15
N GLN A 39 1.31 -2.01 7.78
CA GLN A 39 0.89 -0.60 7.81
C GLN A 39 -0.23 -0.29 6.80
N ILE A 40 -0.23 -0.94 5.65
CA ILE A 40 -1.29 -0.82 4.63
C ILE A 40 -2.57 -1.42 5.19
N ASP A 41 -2.54 -2.66 5.70
CA ASP A 41 -3.71 -3.34 6.27
C ASP A 41 -4.32 -2.52 7.42
N SER A 42 -3.48 -1.97 8.30
CA SER A 42 -3.92 -1.05 9.36
C SER A 42 -4.57 0.23 8.81
N SER A 43 -4.00 0.83 7.76
CA SER A 43 -4.56 2.03 7.13
C SER A 43 -5.91 1.74 6.47
N GLU A 44 -6.04 0.59 5.82
CA GLU A 44 -7.28 0.15 5.21
C GLU A 44 -8.37 -0.05 6.26
N ALA A 45 -8.05 -0.70 7.38
CA ALA A 45 -9.00 -0.89 8.48
C ALA A 45 -9.48 0.45 9.06
N ILE A 46 -8.55 1.39 9.29
CA ILE A 46 -8.86 2.74 9.77
C ILE A 46 -9.73 3.49 8.76
N LEU A 47 -9.38 3.45 7.47
CA LEU A 47 -10.13 4.12 6.43
C LEU A 47 -11.54 3.53 6.26
N LYS A 48 -11.68 2.20 6.25
CA LYS A 48 -12.98 1.51 6.22
C LYS A 48 -13.87 1.97 7.38
N ARG A 49 -13.30 2.08 8.58
CA ARG A 49 -14.02 2.60 9.74
C ARG A 49 -14.54 4.02 9.52
N TYR A 50 -13.69 4.95 9.10
CA TYR A 50 -14.12 6.34 8.88
C TYR A 50 -15.14 6.47 7.75
N LEU A 51 -15.00 5.70 6.66
CA LEU A 51 -15.97 5.67 5.58
C LEU A 51 -17.33 5.15 6.05
N ARG A 52 -17.33 4.10 6.89
CA ARG A 52 -18.56 3.58 7.51
C ARG A 52 -19.24 4.60 8.41
N GLU A 53 -18.48 5.32 9.23
CA GLU A 53 -19.00 6.40 10.10
C GLU A 53 -19.58 7.58 9.29
N LEU A 54 -19.17 7.73 8.02
CA LEU A 54 -19.72 8.71 7.08
C LEU A 54 -20.89 8.15 6.25
N GLY A 55 -21.30 6.89 6.47
CA GLY A 55 -22.34 6.23 5.69
C GLY A 55 -21.93 5.90 4.25
N VAL A 56 -20.62 5.87 3.96
CA VAL A 56 -20.10 5.56 2.63
C VAL A 56 -19.93 4.06 2.48
N SER A 57 -20.63 3.48 1.51
CA SER A 57 -20.41 2.09 1.11
C SER A 57 -19.07 1.96 0.38
N THR A 58 -18.24 1.01 0.80
CA THR A 58 -16.93 0.75 0.18
C THR A 58 -17.04 -0.40 -0.81
N VAL A 59 -17.20 -0.06 -2.09
CA VAL A 59 -17.12 -1.02 -3.19
C VAL A 59 -15.91 -0.65 -4.04
N GLY A 60 -15.00 -1.60 -4.26
CA GLY A 60 -13.76 -1.37 -5.00
C GLY A 60 -12.62 -0.81 -4.15
N ASP A 61 -11.67 -0.15 -4.81
CA ASP A 61 -10.44 0.28 -4.16
C ASP A 61 -10.65 1.47 -3.22
N LEU A 62 -10.35 1.27 -1.94
CA LEU A 62 -10.41 2.27 -0.87
C LEU A 62 -9.60 3.52 -1.17
N VAL A 63 -8.51 3.37 -1.90
CA VAL A 63 -7.69 4.50 -2.35
C VAL A 63 -8.50 5.43 -3.25
N HIS A 64 -9.46 4.93 -4.01
CA HIS A 64 -10.26 5.68 -4.98
C HIS A 64 -11.69 6.00 -4.50
N VAL A 65 -12.08 5.54 -3.31
CA VAL A 65 -13.40 5.86 -2.75
C VAL A 65 -13.55 7.38 -2.59
N SER A 66 -14.66 7.91 -3.12
CA SER A 66 -14.99 9.33 -3.01
C SER A 66 -15.57 9.63 -1.63
N ILE A 67 -15.00 10.61 -0.93
CA ILE A 67 -15.49 11.06 0.37
C ILE A 67 -16.44 12.25 0.15
N PRO A 68 -17.71 12.16 0.56
CA PRO A 68 -18.70 13.22 0.39
C PRO A 68 -18.22 14.56 0.94
N THR A 69 -18.12 15.56 0.07
CA THR A 69 -17.78 16.95 0.45
C THR A 69 -18.99 17.69 1.02
N HIS A 70 -20.21 17.37 0.58
CA HIS A 70 -21.42 18.08 1.02
C HIS A 70 -21.78 17.83 2.50
N VAL A 71 -21.32 16.72 3.10
CA VAL A 71 -21.57 16.39 4.51
C VAL A 71 -20.81 17.34 5.45
N GLN A 72 -19.76 17.99 4.95
CA GLN A 72 -18.91 18.93 5.69
C GLN A 72 -19.62 20.20 6.14
N TYR A 73 -20.70 20.60 5.47
CA TYR A 73 -21.42 21.83 5.77
C TYR A 73 -22.61 21.61 6.72
N ARG A 74 -22.93 20.36 7.05
CA ARG A 74 -24.15 19.99 7.79
C ARG A 74 -23.89 19.56 9.23
N ASP A 75 -22.70 19.03 9.54
CA ASP A 75 -22.30 18.57 10.87
C ASP A 75 -20.78 18.79 11.10
N PRO A 76 -20.36 19.59 12.10
CA PRO A 76 -18.95 19.79 12.45
C PRO A 76 -18.20 18.49 12.77
N PHE A 77 -18.87 17.49 13.34
CA PHE A 77 -18.26 16.19 13.62
C PHE A 77 -18.10 15.36 12.35
N ALA A 78 -19.01 15.51 11.37
CA ALA A 78 -18.87 14.89 10.07
C ALA A 78 -17.74 15.53 9.24
N PHE A 79 -17.48 16.82 9.42
CA PHE A 79 -16.30 17.48 8.84
C PHE A 79 -15.00 16.83 9.31
N ASP A 80 -14.84 16.63 10.63
CA ASP A 80 -13.64 16.00 11.19
C ASP A 80 -13.50 14.55 10.72
N ARG A 81 -14.59 13.76 10.72
CA ARG A 81 -14.60 12.40 10.17
C ARG A 81 -14.18 12.36 8.70
N ALA A 82 -14.69 13.26 7.86
CA ALA A 82 -14.31 13.38 6.46
C ALA A 82 -12.84 13.79 6.29
N ARG A 83 -12.33 14.70 7.14
CA ARG A 83 -10.91 15.07 7.16
C ARG A 83 -10.03 13.87 7.52
N ARG A 84 -10.37 13.11 8.56
CA ARG A 84 -9.64 11.90 8.96
C ARG A 84 -9.64 10.83 7.87
N ALA A 85 -10.79 10.61 7.22
CA ALA A 85 -10.90 9.71 6.09
C ALA A 85 -9.98 10.13 4.93
N ARG A 86 -9.94 11.42 4.57
CA ARG A 86 -9.02 11.93 3.53
C ARG A 86 -7.55 11.74 3.90
N THR A 87 -7.18 12.02 5.14
CA THR A 87 -5.82 11.79 5.62
C THR A 87 -5.45 10.31 5.56
N ALA A 88 -6.34 9.42 6.00
CA ALA A 88 -6.12 7.97 5.92
C ALA A 88 -6.00 7.49 4.47
N GLN A 89 -6.81 8.03 3.55
CA GLN A 89 -6.75 7.74 2.12
C GLN A 89 -5.43 8.19 1.48
N SER A 90 -4.95 9.41 1.81
CA SER A 90 -3.64 9.89 1.38
C SER A 90 -2.50 9.05 1.93
N ASN A 91 -2.56 8.67 3.21
CA ASN A 91 -1.57 7.79 3.82
C ASN A 91 -1.53 6.41 3.15
N LEU A 92 -2.70 5.84 2.85
CA LEU A 92 -2.81 4.56 2.16
C LEU A 92 -2.19 4.63 0.76
N ARG A 93 -2.49 5.69 -0.01
CA ARG A 93 -1.87 5.97 -1.33
C ARG A 93 -0.35 5.99 -1.23
N SER A 94 0.19 6.79 -0.32
CA SER A 94 1.65 6.94 -0.15
C SER A 94 2.31 5.63 0.28
N ARG A 95 1.68 4.86 1.18
CA ARG A 95 2.20 3.56 1.63
C ARG A 95 2.20 2.52 0.51
N ARG A 96 1.13 2.43 -0.27
CA ARG A 96 1.06 1.55 -1.45
C ARG A 96 2.11 1.93 -2.49
N GLN A 97 2.25 3.22 -2.81
CA GLN A 97 3.29 3.68 -3.74
C GLN A 97 4.69 3.30 -3.27
N ARG A 98 4.98 3.47 -1.97
CA ARG A 98 6.26 3.07 -1.38
C ARG A 98 6.46 1.56 -1.43
N PHE A 99 5.41 0.78 -1.16
CA PHE A 99 5.48 -0.68 -1.30
C PHE A 99 5.82 -1.08 -2.75
N CYS A 100 5.12 -0.53 -3.75
CA CYS A 100 5.38 -0.80 -5.16
C CYS A 100 6.84 -0.52 -5.53
N GLN A 101 7.42 0.59 -5.04
CA GLN A 101 8.82 0.95 -5.27
C GLN A 101 9.78 -0.08 -4.67
N VAL A 102 9.58 -0.43 -3.39
CA VAL A 102 10.44 -1.40 -2.70
C VAL A 102 10.32 -2.79 -3.34
N TYR A 103 9.12 -3.18 -3.75
CA TYR A 103 8.87 -4.46 -4.42
C TYR A 103 9.55 -4.52 -5.79
N ALA A 104 9.49 -3.43 -6.58
CA ALA A 104 10.23 -3.35 -7.84
C ALA A 104 11.74 -3.51 -7.64
N GLU A 105 12.31 -2.88 -6.62
CA GLU A 105 13.72 -3.03 -6.29
C GLU A 105 14.07 -4.45 -5.83
N HIS A 106 13.22 -5.04 -4.99
CA HIS A 106 13.35 -6.43 -4.55
C HIS A 106 13.40 -7.40 -5.74
N ARG A 107 12.45 -7.29 -6.70
CA ARG A 107 12.45 -8.13 -7.91
C ARG A 107 13.72 -7.96 -8.75
N ARG A 108 14.18 -6.72 -8.95
CA ARG A 108 15.43 -6.45 -9.71
C ARG A 108 16.64 -7.09 -9.06
N ARG A 109 16.74 -7.03 -7.73
CA ARG A 109 17.87 -7.64 -7.01
C ARG A 109 17.82 -9.16 -7.07
N LYS A 110 16.62 -9.76 -6.93
CA LYS A 110 16.42 -11.22 -7.05
C LYS A 110 16.81 -11.74 -8.43
N GLN A 111 16.41 -11.06 -9.50
CA GLN A 111 16.83 -11.41 -10.87
C GLN A 111 18.35 -11.33 -11.06
N LYS A 112 19.01 -10.33 -10.45
CA LYS A 112 20.46 -10.17 -10.54
C LYS A 112 21.21 -11.31 -9.83
N THR A 113 20.73 -11.77 -8.68
CA THR A 113 21.34 -12.89 -7.96
C THR A 113 21.17 -14.20 -8.70
N GLU A 114 19.98 -14.49 -9.23
CA GLU A 114 19.70 -15.70 -10.02
C GLU A 114 20.55 -15.77 -11.30
N THR A 115 20.79 -14.62 -11.94
CA THR A 115 21.65 -14.54 -13.14
C THR A 115 23.13 -14.76 -12.81
N THR A 116 23.56 -14.42 -11.60
CA THR A 116 24.97 -14.56 -11.18
C THR A 116 25.30 -16.00 -10.79
N ASP A 117 24.37 -16.71 -10.13
CA ASP A 117 24.53 -18.13 -9.78
C ASP A 117 24.47 -19.07 -10.99
N SER A 118 23.83 -18.65 -12.10
CA SER A 118 23.71 -19.47 -13.32
C SER A 118 24.95 -19.43 -14.24
N VAL A 119 25.96 -18.61 -13.91
CA VAL A 119 27.18 -18.40 -14.75
C VAL A 119 28.44 -19.03 -14.12
N GLN A 120 28.31 -19.76 -13.01
CA GLN A 120 29.37 -20.60 -12.42
C GLN A 120 29.19 -22.07 -12.79
#